data_AF-A0A3P8MYS5-F1
#
_entry.id   AF-A0A3P8MYS5-F1
#
_cell.length_a   1.000
_cell.length_b   1.000
_cell.length_c   1.000
_cell.angle_alpha   90.00
_cell.angle_beta   90.00
_cell.angle_gamma   90.00
#
_symmetry.space_group_name_H-M   'P 1'
#
loop_
_entity.id
_entity.type
_entity.pdbx_description
1 polymer ?
#
loop_
_entity_poly.entity_id
_entity_poly.type
_entity_poly.pdbx_seq_one_letter_code
_entity_poly.pdbx_strand_id
1 'polypeptide(L)'
;VQLLEHLGSIVHIAAGPSYAFAVCKDGTLFSFGSGTNFCLGHGEQHNELQPRALQSFRRKGIHVVRVSAGDEHVVALDSCGYVYTWGKGYCGALGHGDETDRTTPELLSGIQSHLAVQVCASKRKTFVLVDDGSLYGFGWMGFGSLGFPDRGVSDKILWPRVLDCLRNHHISQVST
;
A
#
# COMPACT_ATOMS: atom_id res chain seq x y z
N VAL A 1 -27.73 1.48 -14.72
CA VAL A 1 -26.48 2.28 -14.69
C VAL A 1 -26.77 3.52 -13.87
N GLN A 2 -26.73 3.40 -12.55
CA GLN A 2 -27.23 4.45 -11.66
C GLN A 2 -26.49 4.31 -10.33
N LEU A 3 -25.20 4.69 -10.25
CA LEU A 3 -24.50 4.75 -8.95
C LEU A 3 -23.15 5.51 -8.91
N LEU A 4 -22.76 6.25 -9.95
CA LEU A 4 -21.48 7.00 -9.97
C LEU A 4 -21.65 8.53 -9.90
N GLU A 5 -22.87 9.07 -9.92
CA GLU A 5 -23.09 10.53 -9.98
C GLU A 5 -22.61 11.29 -8.73
N HIS A 6 -22.31 10.59 -7.63
CA HIS A 6 -21.80 11.19 -6.39
C HIS A 6 -20.29 10.98 -6.17
N LEU A 7 -19.62 10.27 -7.07
CA LEU A 7 -18.17 10.10 -7.01
C LEU A 7 -17.55 11.21 -7.85
N GLY A 8 -16.69 12.04 -7.23
CA GLY A 8 -15.86 12.97 -7.99
C GLY A 8 -15.05 12.22 -9.06
N SER A 9 -14.52 12.95 -10.05
CA SER A 9 -13.77 12.35 -11.17
C SER A 9 -12.74 11.33 -10.68
N ILE A 10 -12.94 10.05 -11.01
CA ILE A 10 -12.03 8.96 -10.64
C ILE A 10 -10.77 9.03 -11.51
N VAL A 11 -9.61 9.04 -10.87
CA VAL A 11 -8.29 9.15 -11.53
C VAL A 11 -7.44 7.89 -11.39
N HIS A 12 -7.75 7.02 -10.43
CA HIS A 12 -7.03 5.75 -10.24
C HIS A 12 -7.94 4.69 -9.61
N ILE A 13 -7.76 3.43 -10.01
CA ILE A 13 -8.46 2.26 -9.46
C ILE A 13 -7.43 1.19 -9.14
N ALA A 14 -7.61 0.48 -8.02
CA ALA A 14 -6.85 -0.73 -7.71
C ALA A 14 -7.81 -1.82 -7.23
N ALA A 15 -7.57 -3.06 -7.64
CA ALA A 15 -8.36 -4.22 -7.24
C ALA A 15 -7.44 -5.26 -6.58
N GLY A 16 -7.83 -5.72 -5.40
CA GLY A 16 -7.31 -6.93 -4.78
C GLY A 16 -8.18 -8.14 -5.14
N PRO A 17 -8.01 -9.29 -4.46
CA PRO A 17 -8.75 -10.52 -4.79
C PRO A 17 -10.27 -10.43 -4.63
N SER A 18 -10.75 -9.65 -3.67
CA SER A 18 -12.18 -9.57 -3.31
C SER A 18 -12.63 -8.16 -2.90
N TYR A 19 -11.79 -7.16 -3.11
CA TYR A 19 -12.01 -5.77 -2.72
C TYR A 19 -11.34 -4.83 -3.72
N ALA A 20 -11.79 -3.58 -3.79
CA ALA A 20 -11.26 -2.59 -4.71
C ALA A 20 -11.30 -1.19 -4.11
N PHE A 21 -10.53 -0.30 -4.74
CA PHE A 21 -10.45 1.11 -4.42
C PHE A 21 -10.67 1.98 -5.64
N ALA A 22 -11.17 3.17 -5.39
CA ALA A 22 -11.21 4.26 -6.35
C ALA A 22 -10.65 5.53 -5.70
N VAL A 23 -9.73 6.19 -6.39
CA VAL A 23 -9.16 7.48 -6.01
C VAL A 23 -9.81 8.56 -6.86
N CYS A 24 -10.41 9.55 -6.22
CA CYS A 24 -10.92 10.75 -6.88
C CYS A 24 -9.82 11.78 -7.12
N LYS A 25 -10.02 12.66 -8.10
CA LYS A 25 -9.12 13.79 -8.42
C LYS A 25 -8.85 14.70 -7.21
N ASP A 26 -9.82 14.83 -6.31
CA ASP A 26 -9.72 15.60 -5.07
C ASP A 26 -8.96 14.88 -3.93
N GLY A 27 -8.46 13.67 -4.19
CA GLY A 27 -7.70 12.88 -3.23
C GLY A 27 -8.54 11.96 -2.35
N THR A 28 -9.86 11.97 -2.51
CA THR A 28 -10.73 11.07 -1.75
C THR A 28 -10.50 9.62 -2.19
N LEU A 29 -10.13 8.76 -1.24
CA LEU A 29 -10.02 7.31 -1.43
C LEU A 29 -11.31 6.63 -0.97
N PHE A 30 -11.92 5.86 -1.88
CA PHE A 30 -13.05 4.98 -1.60
C PHE A 30 -12.61 3.52 -1.63
N SER A 31 -13.25 2.70 -0.81
CA SER A 31 -13.10 1.24 -0.81
C SER A 31 -14.45 0.55 -0.86
N PHE A 32 -14.49 -0.63 -1.50
CA PHE A 32 -15.66 -1.51 -1.54
C PHE A 32 -15.25 -2.97 -1.76
N GLY A 33 -16.16 -3.90 -1.50
CA GLY A 33 -15.96 -5.34 -1.56
C GLY A 33 -15.86 -5.98 -0.17
N SER A 34 -15.02 -7.00 -0.03
CA SER A 34 -14.88 -7.76 1.21
C SER A 34 -14.13 -6.97 2.30
N GLY A 35 -14.68 -6.95 3.52
CA GLY A 35 -14.04 -6.39 4.72
C GLY A 35 -13.01 -7.32 5.38
N THR A 36 -12.83 -8.53 4.85
CA THR A 36 -11.85 -9.49 5.37
C THR A 36 -10.45 -8.87 5.40
N ASN A 37 -9.64 -9.29 6.38
CA ASN A 37 -8.26 -8.80 6.57
C ASN A 37 -8.14 -7.29 6.80
N PHE A 38 -9.24 -6.58 7.11
CA PHE A 38 -9.28 -5.13 7.31
C PHE A 38 -8.83 -4.31 6.10
N CYS A 39 -8.83 -4.92 4.90
CA CYS A 39 -8.30 -4.27 3.71
C CYS A 39 -9.11 -3.03 3.28
N LEU A 40 -10.37 -2.89 3.68
CA LEU A 40 -11.14 -1.67 3.42
C LEU A 40 -10.68 -0.46 4.27
N GLY A 41 -9.91 -0.67 5.34
CA GLY A 41 -9.30 0.42 6.11
C GLY A 41 -10.26 1.26 6.95
N HIS A 42 -11.47 0.74 7.24
CA HIS A 42 -12.49 1.43 8.03
C HIS A 42 -12.40 1.14 9.54
N GLY A 43 -11.43 0.34 9.99
CA GLY A 43 -11.28 -0.06 11.39
C GLY A 43 -12.07 -1.33 11.76
N GLU A 44 -12.74 -1.95 10.80
CA GLU A 44 -13.68 -3.06 10.99
C GLU A 44 -13.70 -3.99 9.76
N GLN A 45 -14.38 -5.15 9.84
CA GLN A 45 -14.37 -6.21 8.79
C GLN A 45 -15.70 -6.41 8.06
N HIS A 46 -16.56 -5.40 8.04
CA HIS A 46 -17.81 -5.35 7.32
C HIS A 46 -17.58 -5.24 5.82
N ASN A 47 -18.40 -5.95 5.04
CA ASN A 47 -18.35 -5.86 3.59
C ASN A 47 -19.06 -4.59 3.13
N GLU A 48 -18.49 -3.92 2.14
CA GLU A 48 -19.05 -2.71 1.56
C GLU A 48 -19.53 -3.02 0.14
N LEU A 49 -20.85 -3.08 -0.06
CA LEU A 49 -21.42 -3.33 -1.40
C LEU A 49 -21.37 -2.10 -2.31
N GLN A 50 -21.10 -0.92 -1.74
CA GLN A 50 -20.98 0.35 -2.44
C GLN A 50 -19.70 1.06 -1.98
N PRO A 51 -19.10 1.93 -2.83
CA PRO A 51 -17.92 2.69 -2.45
C PRO A 51 -18.12 3.53 -1.18
N ARG A 52 -17.34 3.26 -0.14
CA ARG A 52 -17.31 4.03 1.12
C ARG A 52 -16.00 4.79 1.24
N ALA A 53 -16.08 6.09 1.52
CA ALA A 53 -14.91 6.94 1.67
C ALA A 53 -14.13 6.64 2.95
N LEU A 54 -12.80 6.51 2.85
CA LEU A 54 -11.92 6.36 4.00
C LEU A 54 -11.80 7.68 4.78
N GLN A 55 -12.59 7.77 5.85
CA GLN A 55 -12.66 8.97 6.68
C GLN A 55 -11.34 9.30 7.39
N SER A 56 -10.48 8.31 7.63
CA SER A 56 -9.16 8.49 8.24
C SER A 56 -8.26 9.44 7.43
N PHE A 57 -8.27 9.33 6.09
CA PHE A 57 -7.56 10.25 5.21
C PHE A 57 -8.29 11.59 5.10
N ARG A 58 -9.60 11.57 4.85
CA ARG A 58 -10.40 12.79 4.65
C ARG A 58 -10.34 13.73 5.84
N ARG A 59 -10.45 13.22 7.06
CA ARG A 59 -10.39 14.02 8.31
C ARG A 59 -9.01 14.62 8.57
N LYS A 60 -7.95 14.00 8.05
CA LYS A 60 -6.57 14.47 8.16
C LYS A 60 -6.14 15.36 6.99
N GLY A 61 -7.01 15.57 6.00
CA GLY A 61 -6.67 16.33 4.79
C GLY A 61 -5.63 15.66 3.91
N ILE A 62 -5.49 14.33 3.98
CA ILE A 62 -4.52 13.57 3.18
C ILE A 62 -5.09 13.37 1.77
N HIS A 63 -4.37 13.87 0.77
CA HIS A 63 -4.72 13.76 -0.65
C HIS A 63 -4.07 12.52 -1.25
N VAL A 64 -4.82 11.41 -1.33
CA VAL A 64 -4.31 10.16 -1.91
C VAL A 64 -4.21 10.30 -3.42
N VAL A 65 -3.07 9.91 -4.00
CA VAL A 65 -2.84 9.98 -5.46
C VAL A 65 -2.74 8.59 -6.10
N ARG A 66 -2.26 7.58 -5.37
CA ARG A 66 -2.14 6.20 -5.84
C ARG A 66 -2.49 5.23 -4.72
N VAL A 67 -3.01 4.08 -5.11
CA VAL A 67 -3.23 2.94 -4.22
C VAL A 67 -2.88 1.66 -4.96
N SER A 68 -2.35 0.68 -4.24
CA SER A 68 -2.09 -0.67 -4.74
C SER A 68 -2.60 -1.67 -3.71
N ALA A 69 -3.32 -2.68 -4.20
CA ALA A 69 -3.98 -3.69 -3.39
C ALA A 69 -3.24 -5.03 -3.55
N GLY A 70 -2.73 -5.56 -2.44
CA GLY A 70 -2.19 -6.92 -2.37
C GLY A 70 -3.27 -7.94 -2.02
N ASP A 71 -2.86 -9.17 -1.67
CA ASP A 71 -3.82 -10.22 -1.33
C ASP A 71 -4.54 -9.94 -0.01
N GLU A 72 -3.77 -9.46 0.98
CA GLU A 72 -4.22 -9.30 2.37
C GLU A 72 -3.83 -7.94 2.97
N HIS A 73 -3.26 -7.04 2.17
CA HIS A 73 -2.80 -5.72 2.61
C HIS A 73 -2.89 -4.69 1.49
N VAL A 74 -2.78 -3.42 1.85
CA VAL A 74 -2.93 -2.28 0.94
C VAL A 74 -1.84 -1.27 1.22
N VAL A 75 -1.40 -0.61 0.15
CA VAL A 75 -0.48 0.52 0.21
C VAL A 75 -1.06 1.71 -0.55
N ALA A 76 -1.03 2.89 0.07
CA ALA A 76 -1.41 4.15 -0.55
C ALA A 76 -0.24 5.13 -0.55
N LEU A 77 -0.22 5.99 -1.55
CA LEU A 77 0.71 7.10 -1.72
C LEU A 77 -0.10 8.39 -1.76
N ASP A 78 0.28 9.38 -0.96
CA ASP A 78 -0.30 10.72 -1.00
C ASP A 78 0.48 11.69 -1.90
N SER A 79 -0.08 12.88 -2.13
CA SER A 79 0.51 13.93 -2.96
C SER A 79 1.82 14.50 -2.43
N CYS A 80 2.13 14.26 -1.15
CA CYS A 80 3.34 14.72 -0.48
C CYS A 80 4.45 13.65 -0.52
N GLY A 81 4.18 12.48 -1.10
CA GLY A 81 5.11 11.36 -1.16
C GLY A 81 5.13 10.49 0.10
N TYR A 82 4.18 10.65 1.01
CA TYR A 82 4.04 9.78 2.17
C TYR A 82 3.31 8.49 1.80
N VAL A 83 3.78 7.40 2.38
CA VAL A 83 3.26 6.06 2.16
C VAL A 83 2.48 5.59 3.38
N TYR A 84 1.32 5.00 3.14
CA TYR A 84 0.45 4.45 4.17
C TYR A 84 0.15 2.98 3.88
N THR A 85 0.18 2.15 4.91
CA THR A 85 -0.04 0.71 4.82
C THR A 85 -1.11 0.25 5.80
N TRP A 86 -1.96 -0.69 5.38
CA TRP A 86 -2.95 -1.33 6.26
C TRP A 86 -3.38 -2.72 5.78
N GLY A 87 -4.13 -3.42 6.62
CA GLY A 87 -4.56 -4.80 6.40
C GLY A 87 -3.84 -5.78 7.33
N LYS A 88 -3.54 -6.99 6.83
CA LYS A 88 -2.80 -8.02 7.56
C LYS A 88 -1.32 -7.67 7.69
N GLY A 89 -0.80 -7.76 8.91
CA GLY A 89 0.61 -7.51 9.25
C GLY A 89 1.57 -8.67 8.94
N TYR A 90 1.02 -9.86 8.68
CA TYR A 90 1.79 -11.10 8.58
C TYR A 90 2.95 -11.03 7.55
N CYS A 91 4.09 -11.64 7.90
CA CYS A 91 5.35 -11.57 7.16
C CYS A 91 5.99 -10.17 7.06
N GLY A 92 5.45 -9.17 7.75
CA GLY A 92 5.95 -7.80 7.69
C GLY A 92 5.51 -7.03 6.45
N ALA A 93 4.44 -7.46 5.76
CA ALA A 93 3.95 -6.84 4.52
C ALA A 93 3.58 -5.34 4.68
N LEU A 94 3.41 -4.87 5.93
CA LEU A 94 3.11 -3.48 6.25
C LEU A 94 4.34 -2.63 6.59
N GLY A 95 5.51 -3.22 6.87
CA GLY A 95 6.75 -2.46 7.06
C GLY A 95 6.88 -1.69 8.37
N HIS A 96 6.03 -1.92 9.37
CA HIS A 96 6.08 -1.20 10.66
C HIS A 96 7.04 -1.82 11.69
N GLY A 97 7.82 -2.84 11.30
CA GLY A 97 8.74 -3.54 12.20
C GLY A 97 8.13 -4.65 13.04
N ASP A 98 6.85 -4.92 12.84
CA ASP A 98 6.09 -5.97 13.50
C ASP A 98 5.21 -6.72 12.49
N GLU A 99 4.49 -7.74 12.97
CA GLU A 99 3.50 -8.49 12.19
C GLU A 99 2.05 -8.16 12.59
N THR A 100 1.83 -7.03 13.27
CA THR A 100 0.53 -6.67 13.83
C THR A 100 -0.36 -6.08 12.72
N ASP A 101 -1.61 -6.51 12.69
CA ASP A 101 -2.60 -6.00 11.74
C ASP A 101 -2.87 -4.51 11.96
N ARG A 102 -3.05 -3.77 10.87
CA ARG A 102 -3.44 -2.36 10.92
C ARG A 102 -4.83 -2.23 10.32
N THR A 103 -5.81 -1.90 11.15
CA THR A 103 -7.22 -1.88 10.75
C THR A 103 -7.62 -0.60 10.02
N THR A 104 -6.76 0.42 10.08
CA THR A 104 -6.86 1.70 9.37
C THR A 104 -5.50 2.07 8.79
N PRO A 105 -5.44 2.93 7.75
CA PRO A 105 -4.19 3.40 7.18
C PRO A 105 -3.24 3.99 8.22
N GLU A 106 -2.04 3.43 8.32
CA GLU A 106 -0.95 3.91 9.17
C GLU A 106 0.21 4.42 8.33
N LEU A 107 0.84 5.52 8.76
CA LEU A 107 1.99 6.10 8.08
C LEU A 107 3.20 5.16 8.20
N LEU A 108 3.86 4.89 7.07
CA LEU A 108 5.09 4.10 7.04
C LEU A 108 6.29 4.97 7.40
N SER A 109 6.54 5.11 8.71
CA SER A 109 7.59 5.98 9.25
C SER A 109 9.01 5.62 8.79
N GLY A 110 9.26 4.35 8.45
CA GLY A 110 10.58 3.88 8.01
C GLY A 110 11.10 4.50 6.70
N ILE A 111 10.23 5.13 5.91
CA ILE A 111 10.60 5.81 4.66
C ILE A 111 10.09 7.25 4.58
N GLN A 112 9.56 7.82 5.67
CA GLN A 112 8.95 9.16 5.65
C GLN A 112 9.92 10.30 5.27
N SER A 113 11.23 10.06 5.33
CA SER A 113 12.27 11.00 4.94
C SER A 113 12.62 10.96 3.45
N HIS A 114 11.98 10.08 2.67
CA HIS A 114 12.21 9.92 1.23
C HIS A 114 10.92 10.23 0.46
N LEU A 115 11.05 10.86 -0.70
CA LEU A 115 9.89 11.20 -1.54
C LEU A 115 9.49 9.97 -2.35
N ALA A 116 8.45 9.25 -1.91
CA ALA A 116 7.94 8.12 -2.69
C ALA A 116 7.23 8.61 -3.97
N VAL A 117 7.51 7.95 -5.08
CA VAL A 117 6.93 8.26 -6.41
C VAL A 117 6.07 7.12 -6.93
N GLN A 118 6.27 5.89 -6.44
CA GLN A 118 5.44 4.75 -6.77
C GLN A 118 5.39 3.73 -5.64
N VAL A 119 4.22 3.11 -5.47
CA VAL A 119 3.98 2.01 -4.54
C VAL A 119 3.39 0.81 -5.27
N CYS A 120 3.74 -0.39 -4.82
CA CYS A 120 3.20 -1.63 -5.37
C CYS A 120 3.09 -2.69 -4.28
N ALA A 121 1.92 -3.30 -4.16
CA ALA A 121 1.62 -4.41 -3.28
C ALA A 121 1.25 -5.65 -4.09
N SER A 122 1.82 -6.80 -3.74
CA SER A 122 1.49 -8.09 -4.37
C SER A 122 1.72 -9.23 -3.40
N LYS A 123 0.75 -10.13 -3.28
CA LYS A 123 0.77 -11.21 -2.27
C LYS A 123 1.02 -10.61 -0.89
N ARG A 124 2.18 -10.91 -0.30
CA ARG A 124 2.66 -10.41 1.01
C ARG A 124 3.93 -9.56 0.87
N LYS A 125 4.07 -8.83 -0.22
CA LYS A 125 5.24 -8.00 -0.53
C LYS A 125 4.79 -6.60 -0.90
N THR A 126 5.57 -5.64 -0.42
CA THR A 126 5.40 -4.23 -0.75
C THR A 126 6.71 -3.69 -1.29
N PHE A 127 6.61 -2.91 -2.35
CA PHE A 127 7.71 -2.17 -2.92
C PHE A 127 7.38 -0.67 -2.96
N VAL A 128 8.38 0.15 -2.66
CA VAL A 128 8.29 1.61 -2.75
C VAL A 128 9.46 2.14 -3.54
N LEU A 129 9.17 2.79 -4.66
CA LEU A 129 10.14 3.53 -5.46
C LEU A 129 10.15 4.98 -4.97
N VAL A 130 11.33 5.50 -4.69
CA VAL A 130 11.54 6.91 -4.30
C VAL A 130 12.16 7.70 -5.46
N ASP A 131 12.13 9.03 -5.36
CA ASP A 131 12.51 9.97 -6.42
C ASP A 131 13.97 9.89 -6.86
N ASP A 132 14.88 9.48 -5.98
CA ASP A 132 16.28 9.23 -6.30
C ASP A 132 16.53 7.94 -7.12
N GLY A 133 15.48 7.15 -7.36
CA GLY A 133 15.53 5.88 -8.09
C GLY A 133 15.81 4.66 -7.20
N SER A 134 15.95 4.83 -5.89
CA SER A 134 16.09 3.72 -4.94
C SER A 134 14.77 2.96 -4.78
N LEU A 135 14.85 1.64 -4.70
CA LEU A 135 13.70 0.76 -4.47
C LEU A 135 13.80 0.15 -3.08
N TYR A 136 12.75 0.33 -2.28
CA TYR A 136 12.59 -0.32 -0.99
C TYR A 136 11.66 -1.51 -1.14
N GLY A 137 11.95 -2.59 -0.41
CA GLY A 137 11.14 -3.80 -0.37
C GLY A 137 10.97 -4.31 1.06
N PHE A 138 9.77 -4.81 1.36
CA PHE A 138 9.46 -5.45 2.64
C PHE A 138 8.33 -6.48 2.48
N GLY A 139 8.17 -7.34 3.50
CA GLY A 139 7.26 -8.48 3.48
C GLY A 139 7.96 -9.83 3.31
N TRP A 140 7.27 -10.76 2.65
CA TRP A 140 7.72 -12.14 2.46
C TRP A 140 8.79 -12.27 1.38
N MET A 141 9.94 -12.83 1.73
CA MET A 141 11.11 -13.02 0.86
C MET A 141 11.29 -14.46 0.36
N GLY A 142 10.32 -15.35 0.55
CA GLY A 142 10.43 -16.73 0.07
C GLY A 142 10.87 -16.80 -1.40
N PHE A 143 11.81 -17.70 -1.70
CA PHE A 143 12.47 -17.83 -3.01
C PHE A 143 13.30 -16.62 -3.47
N GLY A 144 13.68 -15.71 -2.57
CA GLY A 144 14.45 -14.51 -2.91
C GLY A 144 13.63 -13.43 -3.62
N SER A 145 12.29 -13.49 -3.53
CA SER A 145 11.40 -12.69 -4.37
C SER A 145 11.25 -11.21 -4.00
N LEU A 146 12.06 -10.73 -3.06
CA LEU A 146 12.32 -9.30 -2.79
C LEU A 146 13.70 -8.84 -3.30
N GLY A 147 14.55 -9.73 -3.81
CA GLY A 147 15.86 -9.37 -4.36
C GLY A 147 16.99 -9.23 -3.33
N PHE A 148 16.78 -9.61 -2.07
CA PHE A 148 17.83 -9.62 -1.05
C PHE A 148 18.65 -10.92 -1.13
N PRO A 149 20.00 -10.83 -1.20
CA PRO A 149 20.86 -12.01 -1.30
C PRO A 149 20.98 -12.77 0.03
N ASP A 150 20.77 -12.07 1.14
CA ASP A 150 20.83 -12.59 2.50
C ASP A 150 19.42 -12.93 3.00
N ARG A 151 19.15 -14.22 3.21
CA ARG A 151 17.92 -14.66 3.87
C ARG A 151 17.95 -14.49 5.39
N GLY A 152 19.05 -13.97 5.95
CA GLY A 152 19.25 -13.87 7.40
C GLY A 152 18.86 -15.15 8.14
N VAL A 153 18.18 -14.99 9.29
CA VAL A 153 17.56 -16.07 10.08
C VAL A 153 16.09 -16.31 9.66
N SER A 154 15.54 -15.49 8.77
CA SER A 154 14.10 -15.46 8.45
C SER A 154 13.84 -14.93 7.04
N ASP A 155 12.94 -15.59 6.30
CA ASP A 155 12.45 -15.14 4.98
C ASP A 155 11.49 -13.93 5.07
N LYS A 156 11.61 -13.07 6.08
CA LYS A 156 10.71 -11.94 6.35
C LYS A 156 11.48 -10.64 6.52
N ILE A 157 11.05 -9.58 5.85
CA ILE A 157 11.58 -8.24 5.99
C ILE A 157 10.50 -7.36 6.62
N LEU A 158 10.63 -7.07 7.92
CA LEU A 158 9.60 -6.37 8.69
C LEU A 158 9.68 -4.84 8.61
N TRP A 159 10.85 -4.32 8.22
CA TRP A 159 11.12 -2.89 8.02
C TRP A 159 11.52 -2.65 6.57
N PRO A 160 11.11 -1.53 5.93
CA PRO A 160 11.54 -1.19 4.58
C PRO A 160 13.05 -1.25 4.45
N ARG A 161 13.53 -2.03 3.49
CA ARG A 161 14.95 -2.18 3.21
C ARG A 161 15.23 -1.83 1.77
N VAL A 162 16.28 -1.05 1.52
CA VAL A 162 16.71 -0.68 0.17
C VAL A 162 17.29 -1.90 -0.57
N LEU A 163 16.92 -2.08 -1.82
CA LEU A 163 17.45 -3.11 -2.72
C LEU A 163 18.80 -2.63 -3.28
N ASP A 164 19.87 -2.76 -2.49
CA ASP A 164 21.22 -2.36 -2.88
C ASP A 164 21.73 -3.07 -4.15
N CYS A 165 21.19 -4.25 -4.47
CA CYS A 165 21.50 -4.97 -5.70
C CYS A 165 21.12 -4.19 -6.97
N LEU A 166 20.23 -3.19 -6.87
CA LEU A 166 19.82 -2.33 -7.97
C LEU A 166 20.38 -0.91 -7.88
N ARG A 167 21.19 -0.58 -6.86
CA ARG A 167 21.65 0.80 -6.58
C ARG A 167 22.40 1.48 -7.73
N ASN A 168 22.99 0.70 -8.63
CA ASN A 168 23.74 1.21 -9.79
C ASN A 168 22.82 1.49 -11.00
N HIS A 169 21.52 1.27 -10.86
CA HIS A 169 20.51 1.50 -11.89
C HIS A 169 19.54 2.59 -11.42
N HIS A 170 19.12 3.45 -12.35
CA HIS A 170 18.04 4.40 -12.09
C HIS A 170 16.70 3.72 -12.39
N ILE A 171 15.99 3.30 -11.35
CA ILE A 171 14.70 2.62 -11.49
C ILE A 171 13.63 3.68 -11.76
N SER A 172 12.91 3.54 -12.88
CA SER A 172 11.86 4.47 -13.28
C SER A 172 10.44 3.96 -13.02
N GLN A 173 10.30 2.65 -12.75
CA GLN A 173 9.01 2.02 -12.51
C GLN A 173 9.14 0.72 -11.71
N VAL A 174 8.15 0.44 -10.87
CA VAL A 174 7.93 -0.87 -10.22
C VAL A 174 6.54 -1.42 -10.53
N SER A 175 6.40 -2.73 -10.74
CA SER A 175 5.12 -3.41 -10.98
C SER A 175 5.23 -4.88 -10.56
N THR A 176 4.09 -5.56 -10.41
CA THR A 176 3.98 -6.96 -9.98
C THR A 176 2.89 -7.67 -10.75
#